data_AF-A0A3M7IQR1-F1
#
_entry.id   AF-A0A3M7IQR1-F1
#
_cell.length_a   1.000
_cell.length_b   1.000
_cell.length_c   1.000
_cell.angle_alpha   90.00
_cell.angle_beta   90.00
_cell.angle_gamma   90.00
#
_symmetry.space_group_name_H-M   'P 1'
#
loop_
_entity.id
_entity.type
_entity.pdbx_description
1 polymer ?
#
loop_
_entity_poly.entity_id
_entity_poly.type
_entity_poly.pdbx_seq_one_letter_code
_entity_poly.pdbx_strand_id
1 'polypeptide(L)'
;MNDIRTFYIETYHDRFFSHPPAWFTMYLWLELVYHVPVSFWAVGALLRGDPKVPAHLLVFAVQTALTTSTCIADYLSWSDYSNAEKIELGKLYVPYLALSVFMGVDMWTRLIKSISGTSKAGRRKGD
;
A
#
# COMPACT_ATOMS: atom_id res chain seq x y z
N MET A 1 -29.39 4.55 -6.99
CA MET A 1 -27.93 4.44 -7.13
C MET A 1 -27.24 4.29 -5.76
N ASN A 2 -27.79 3.48 -4.84
CA ASN A 2 -27.18 3.17 -3.53
C ASN A 2 -26.85 1.68 -3.36
N ASP A 3 -27.30 0.81 -4.27
CA ASP A 3 -27.25 -0.65 -4.10
C ASP A 3 -25.84 -1.19 -3.88
N ILE A 4 -24.83 -0.70 -4.60
CA ILE A 4 -23.47 -1.25 -4.50
C ILE A 4 -22.84 -0.94 -3.13
N ARG A 5 -23.06 0.28 -2.62
CA ARG A 5 -22.54 0.67 -1.30
C ARG A 5 -23.29 -0.06 -0.19
N THR A 6 -24.62 -0.16 -0.30
CA THR A 6 -25.43 -0.92 0.65
C THR A 6 -25.04 -2.39 0.65
N PHE A 7 -24.93 -3.03 -0.52
CA PHE A 7 -24.45 -4.40 -0.68
C PHE A 7 -23.07 -4.60 -0.05
N TYR A 8 -22.12 -3.68 -0.28
CA TYR A 8 -20.78 -3.77 0.29
C TYR A 8 -20.79 -3.67 1.82
N ILE A 9 -21.54 -2.72 2.38
CA ILE A 9 -21.67 -2.55 3.83
C ILE A 9 -22.33 -3.77 4.47
N GLU A 10 -23.38 -4.31 3.84
CA GLU A 10 -24.10 -5.49 4.33
C GLU A 10 -23.29 -6.79 4.18
N THR A 11 -22.40 -6.87 3.19
CA THR A 11 -21.59 -8.08 2.95
C THR A 11 -20.32 -8.10 3.81
N TYR A 12 -19.62 -6.98 3.93
CA TYR A 12 -18.30 -6.91 4.55
C TYR A 12 -18.28 -6.24 5.93
N HIS A 13 -19.38 -5.61 6.33
CA HIS A 13 -19.51 -4.92 7.62
C HIS A 13 -18.37 -3.93 7.92
N ASP A 14 -17.79 -3.35 6.87
CA ASP A 14 -16.68 -2.42 7.02
C ASP A 14 -17.19 -1.05 7.47
N ARG A 15 -16.87 -0.68 8.73
CA ARG A 15 -17.28 0.59 9.33
C ARG A 15 -16.67 1.79 8.61
N PHE A 16 -15.52 1.64 7.96
CA PHE A 16 -14.88 2.75 7.22
C PHE A 16 -15.78 3.29 6.11
N PHE A 17 -16.67 2.46 5.55
CA PHE A 17 -17.59 2.86 4.49
C PHE A 17 -18.97 3.29 5.00
N SER A 18 -19.30 3.07 6.28
CA SER A 18 -20.55 3.55 6.90
C SER A 18 -20.34 4.81 7.75
N HIS A 19 -19.27 4.85 8.55
CA HIS A 19 -18.90 5.95 9.43
C HIS A 19 -17.42 6.32 9.22
N PRO A 20 -17.08 6.93 8.07
CA PRO A 20 -15.70 7.22 7.71
C PRO A 20 -15.09 8.25 8.68
N PRO A 21 -13.96 7.95 9.33
CA PRO A 21 -13.21 8.97 10.04
C PRO A 21 -12.58 9.95 9.03
N ALA A 22 -12.31 11.18 9.46
CA ALA A 22 -11.83 12.25 8.57
C ALA A 22 -10.54 11.88 7.80
N TRP A 23 -9.64 11.13 8.44
CA TRP A 23 -8.40 10.65 7.84
C TRP A 23 -8.62 9.58 6.76
N PHE A 24 -9.69 8.80 6.83
CA PHE A 24 -9.96 7.73 5.85
C PHE A 24 -10.27 8.31 4.46
N THR A 25 -10.97 9.45 4.42
CA THR A 25 -11.22 10.17 3.16
C THR A 25 -9.92 10.63 2.52
N MET A 26 -8.94 11.08 3.31
CA MET A 26 -7.62 11.45 2.79
C MET A 26 -6.88 10.23 2.23
N TYR A 27 -7.00 9.06 2.85
CA TYR A 27 -6.39 7.82 2.34
C TYR A 27 -7.01 7.37 1.01
N LEU A 28 -8.33 7.48 0.86
CA LEU A 28 -9.00 7.24 -0.42
C LEU A 28 -8.51 8.20 -1.52
N TRP A 29 -8.30 9.47 -1.19
CA TRP A 29 -7.69 10.41 -2.12
C TRP A 29 -6.27 9.98 -2.49
N LEU A 30 -5.41 9.67 -1.51
CA LEU A 30 -4.05 9.19 -1.75
C LEU A 30 -4.03 7.95 -2.66
N GLU A 31 -4.95 7.01 -2.46
CA GLU A 31 -5.11 5.86 -3.34
C GLU A 31 -5.48 6.28 -4.77
N LEU A 32 -6.45 7.18 -4.91
CA LEU A 32 -6.95 7.63 -6.21
C LEU A 32 -5.93 8.47 -7.00
N VAL A 33 -5.28 9.46 -6.38
CA VAL A 33 -4.35 10.36 -7.08
C VAL A 33 -2.92 9.85 -7.15
N TYR A 34 -2.49 8.97 -6.22
CA TYR A 34 -1.12 8.44 -6.24
C TYR A 34 -1.09 6.96 -6.59
N HIS A 35 -1.79 6.09 -5.85
CA HIS A 35 -1.66 4.64 -6.08
C HIS A 35 -2.18 4.21 -7.45
N VAL A 36 -3.33 4.72 -7.90
CA VAL A 36 -3.91 4.34 -9.18
C VAL A 36 -3.00 4.72 -10.36
N PRO A 37 -2.56 5.99 -10.51
CA PRO A 37 -1.63 6.35 -11.60
C PRO A 37 -0.31 5.60 -11.54
N VAL A 38 0.27 5.44 -10.35
CA VAL A 38 1.53 4.69 -10.18
C VAL A 38 1.34 3.23 -10.53
N SER A 39 0.20 2.61 -10.24
CA SER A 39 -0.07 1.21 -10.61
C SER A 39 -0.12 1.04 -12.12
N PHE A 40 -0.83 1.92 -12.83
CA PHE A 40 -0.87 1.89 -14.30
C PHE A 40 0.52 2.08 -14.92
N TRP A 41 1.31 3.02 -14.40
CA TRP A 41 2.68 3.24 -14.87
C TRP A 41 3.60 2.06 -14.52
N ALA A 42 3.49 1.52 -13.30
CA ALA A 42 4.37 0.48 -12.77
C ALA A 42 4.30 -0.81 -13.57
N VAL A 43 3.11 -1.21 -14.04
CA VAL A 43 2.96 -2.40 -14.90
C VAL A 43 3.86 -2.27 -16.14
N GLY A 44 3.78 -1.15 -16.86
CA GLY A 44 4.62 -0.90 -18.03
C GLY A 44 6.09 -0.65 -17.70
N ALA A 45 6.39 -0.06 -16.54
CA ALA A 45 7.75 0.23 -16.10
C ALA A 45 8.50 -1.04 -15.66
N LEU A 46 7.81 -1.97 -14.99
CA LEU A 46 8.33 -3.29 -14.60
C LEU A 46 8.68 -4.12 -15.83
N LEU A 47 7.81 -4.15 -16.84
CA LEU A 47 8.04 -4.90 -18.08
C LEU A 47 9.24 -4.37 -18.88
N ARG A 48 9.52 -3.06 -18.80
CA ARG A 48 10.64 -2.41 -19.51
C ARG A 48 11.92 -2.33 -18.68
N GLY A 49 11.89 -2.78 -17.41
CA GLY A 49 13.04 -2.70 -16.51
C GLY A 49 13.49 -1.26 -16.21
N ASP A 50 12.55 -0.32 -16.08
CA ASP A 50 12.88 1.10 -15.85
C ASP A 50 13.63 1.30 -14.51
N PRO A 51 14.79 1.98 -14.48
CA PRO A 51 15.60 2.16 -13.27
C PRO A 51 14.90 2.97 -12.18
N LYS A 52 13.80 3.68 -12.48
CA LYS A 52 13.02 4.45 -11.52
C LYS A 52 12.02 3.59 -10.74
N VAL A 53 11.76 2.36 -11.19
CA VAL A 53 10.80 1.44 -10.55
C VAL A 53 11.06 1.26 -9.05
N PRO A 54 12.29 1.00 -8.58
CA PRO A 54 12.55 0.81 -7.16
C PRO A 54 12.19 2.04 -6.31
N ALA A 55 12.38 3.26 -6.83
CA ALA A 55 12.06 4.47 -6.10
C ALA A 55 10.55 4.67 -5.95
N HIS A 56 9.81 4.61 -7.06
CA HIS A 56 8.36 4.83 -7.04
C HIS A 56 7.59 3.73 -6.30
N LEU A 57 7.95 2.46 -6.53
CA LEU A 57 7.31 1.34 -5.85
C LEU A 57 7.66 1.26 -4.37
N LEU A 58 8.82 1.75 -3.94
CA LEU A 58 9.14 1.89 -2.52
C LEU A 58 8.23 2.92 -1.83
N VAL A 59 8.05 4.10 -2.43
CA VAL A 59 7.13 5.13 -1.87
C VAL A 59 5.70 4.60 -1.83
N PHE A 60 5.25 3.95 -2.91
CA PHE A 60 3.95 3.28 -2.95
C PHE A 60 3.81 2.25 -1.82
N ALA A 61 4.79 1.37 -1.65
CA ALA A 61 4.78 0.32 -0.64
C ALA A 61 4.69 0.89 0.78
N VAL A 62 5.52 1.89 1.11
CA VAL A 62 5.53 2.53 2.43
C VAL A 62 4.21 3.23 2.71
N GLN A 63 3.70 4.01 1.75
CA GLN A 63 2.43 4.70 1.89
C GLN A 63 1.28 3.71 2.11
N THR A 64 1.23 2.64 1.32
CA THR A 64 0.24 1.56 1.45
C THR A 64 0.33 0.86 2.80
N ALA A 65 1.54 0.56 3.28
CA ALA A 65 1.73 -0.08 4.58
C ALA A 65 1.25 0.82 5.73
N LEU A 66 1.51 2.13 5.66
CA LEU A 66 1.08 3.09 6.67
C LEU A 66 -0.44 3.28 6.70
N THR A 67 -1.08 3.47 5.55
CA THR A 67 -2.54 3.65 5.49
C THR A 67 -3.25 2.38 5.94
N THR A 68 -2.80 1.21 5.45
CA THR A 68 -3.38 -0.09 5.79
C THR A 68 -3.17 -0.45 7.27
N SER A 69 -1.98 -0.19 7.82
CA SER A 69 -1.72 -0.43 9.25
C SER A 69 -2.53 0.49 10.16
N THR A 70 -2.82 1.72 9.71
CA THR A 70 -3.71 2.64 10.43
C THR A 70 -5.14 2.10 10.44
N CYS A 71 -5.64 1.60 9.31
CA CYS A 71 -6.95 0.92 9.26
C CYS A 71 -6.99 -0.31 10.18
N ILE A 72 -5.91 -1.11 10.20
CA ILE A 72 -5.80 -2.28 11.09
C ILE A 72 -5.82 -1.86 12.56
N ALA A 73 -5.03 -0.87 12.95
CA ALA A 73 -5.02 -0.36 14.31
C ALA A 73 -6.40 0.14 14.74
N ASP A 74 -7.10 0.84 13.85
CA ASP A 74 -8.43 1.40 14.14
C ASP A 74 -9.49 0.30 14.31
N TYR A 75 -9.61 -0.66 13.37
CA TYR A 75 -10.64 -1.70 13.52
C TYR A 75 -10.36 -2.66 14.68
N LEU A 76 -9.09 -2.87 15.04
CA LEU A 76 -8.72 -3.65 16.22
C LEU A 76 -9.18 -2.96 17.51
N SER A 77 -9.20 -1.62 17.53
CA SER A 77 -9.63 -0.81 18.67
C SER A 77 -11.14 -0.80 18.90
N TRP A 78 -11.95 -1.17 17.90
CA TRP A 78 -13.41 -1.14 18.02
C TRP A 78 -13.89 -2.17 19.06
N SER A 79 -14.57 -1.68 20.11
CA SER A 79 -15.16 -2.50 21.18
C SER A 79 -16.40 -3.27 20.74
N ASP A 80 -17.11 -2.75 19.73
CA ASP A 80 -18.45 -3.22 19.36
C ASP A 80 -18.40 -4.36 18.32
N TYR A 81 -17.19 -4.77 17.90
CA TYR A 81 -16.96 -5.83 16.93
C TYR A 81 -16.49 -7.10 17.63
N SER A 82 -17.11 -8.22 17.30
CA SER A 82 -16.67 -9.54 17.73
C SER A 82 -15.31 -9.90 17.12
N ASN A 83 -14.62 -10.86 17.73
CA ASN A 83 -13.36 -11.36 17.18
C ASN A 83 -13.53 -11.98 15.79
N ALA A 84 -14.69 -12.57 15.49
CA ALA A 84 -14.97 -13.14 14.18
C ALA A 84 -15.06 -12.06 13.09
N GLU A 85 -15.75 -10.95 13.36
CA GLU A 85 -15.85 -9.82 12.43
C GLU A 85 -14.48 -9.16 12.19
N LYS A 86 -13.65 -9.04 13.24
CA LYS A 86 -12.26 -8.55 13.10
C LYS A 86 -11.39 -9.47 12.24
N ILE A 87 -11.61 -10.78 12.30
CA ILE A 87 -10.92 -11.75 11.44
C ILE A 87 -11.39 -11.61 9.99
N GLU A 88 -12.68 -11.44 9.74
CA GLU A 88 -13.20 -11.23 8.38
C GLU A 88 -12.61 -9.97 7.74
N LEU A 89 -12.53 -8.85 8.47
CA LEU A 89 -11.83 -7.65 8.02
C LEU A 89 -10.34 -7.95 7.78
N GLY A 90 -9.70 -8.66 8.70
CA GLY A 90 -8.30 -9.04 8.61
C GLY A 90 -7.96 -9.83 7.34
N LYS A 91 -8.87 -10.63 6.78
CA LYS A 91 -8.65 -11.37 5.53
C LYS A 91 -8.37 -10.47 4.33
N LEU A 92 -8.85 -9.23 4.35
CA LEU A 92 -8.58 -8.24 3.30
C LEU A 92 -7.35 -7.40 3.62
N TYR A 93 -7.32 -6.81 4.81
CA TYR A 93 -6.29 -5.84 5.18
C TYR A 93 -4.91 -6.49 5.41
N VAL A 94 -4.85 -7.68 6.01
CA VAL A 94 -3.57 -8.34 6.35
C VAL A 94 -2.79 -8.77 5.11
N PRO A 95 -3.39 -9.45 4.10
CA PRO A 95 -2.67 -9.76 2.87
C PRO A 95 -2.19 -8.51 2.12
N TYR A 96 -2.98 -7.44 2.13
CA TYR A 96 -2.61 -6.18 1.49
C TYR A 96 -1.40 -5.54 2.18
N LEU A 97 -1.40 -5.51 3.52
CA LEU A 97 -0.24 -5.08 4.31
C LEU A 97 0.97 -5.97 4.04
N ALA A 98 0.82 -7.29 4.09
CA ALA A 98 1.92 -8.23 3.85
C ALA A 98 2.56 -8.03 2.46
N LEU A 99 1.74 -7.86 1.42
CA LEU A 99 2.20 -7.58 0.07
C LEU A 99 2.96 -6.25 0.00
N SER A 100 2.43 -5.19 0.63
CA SER A 100 3.07 -3.87 0.63
C SER A 100 4.44 -3.91 1.32
N VAL A 101 4.57 -4.61 2.45
CA VAL A 101 5.83 -4.77 3.17
C VAL A 101 6.84 -5.57 2.33
N PHE A 102 6.42 -6.68 1.74
CA PHE A 102 7.26 -7.49 0.87
C PHE A 102 7.81 -6.67 -0.32
N MET A 103 6.92 -5.95 -1.01
CA MET A 103 7.30 -5.07 -2.11
C MET A 103 8.25 -3.96 -1.65
N GLY A 104 8.00 -3.36 -0.49
CA GLY A 104 8.88 -2.34 0.09
C GLY A 104 10.30 -2.86 0.33
N VAL A 105 10.43 -4.06 0.89
CA VAL A 105 11.74 -4.71 1.11
C VAL A 105 12.44 -5.01 -0.22
N ASP A 106 11.75 -5.61 -1.20
CA ASP A 106 12.33 -5.90 -2.51
C ASP A 106 12.85 -4.62 -3.20
N MET A 107 12.02 -3.57 -3.25
CA MET A 107 12.38 -2.31 -3.89
C MET A 107 13.50 -1.57 -3.15
N TRP A 108 13.50 -1.58 -1.81
CA TRP A 108 14.58 -1.05 -1.00
C TRP A 108 15.91 -1.74 -1.32
N THR A 109 15.94 -3.08 -1.33
CA THR A 109 17.18 -3.81 -1.60
C THR A 109 17.73 -3.54 -3.00
N ARG A 110 16.85 -3.44 -4.01
CA ARG A 110 17.25 -3.09 -5.39
C ARG A 110 17.79 -1.67 -5.49
N LEU A 111 17.17 -0.72 -4.81
CA LEU A 111 17.61 0.68 -4.78
C LEU A 111 19.00 0.80 -4.14
N ILE A 112 19.22 0.18 -2.98
CA ILE A 112 20.52 0.19 -2.29
C ILE A 112 21.62 -0.47 -3.13
N LYS A 113 21.31 -1.59 -3.81
CA LYS A 113 22.26 -2.24 -4.74
C LYS A 113 22.65 -1.32 -5.90
N SER A 114 21.68 -0.61 -6.48
CA SER A 114 21.93 0.33 -7.57
C SER A 114 22.85 1.49 -7.14
N ILE A 115 22.57 2.10 -5.99
CA ILE A 115 23.37 3.20 -5.44
C ILE A 115 24.80 2.73 -5.11
N SER A 116 24.92 1.56 -4.47
CA SER A 116 26.22 0.98 -4.08
C SER A 116 27.07 0.59 -5.29
N GLY A 117 26.46 0.11 -6.37
CA GLY A 117 27.14 -0.22 -7.62
C GLY A 117 27.72 1.01 -8.32
N THR A 118 26.94 2.08 -8.41
CA THR A 118 27.39 3.37 -8.98
C THR A 118 28.57 3.96 -8.20
N SER A 119 28.54 3.87 -6.87
CA SER A 119 29.61 4.37 -6.01
C SER A 119 30.95 3.65 -6.24
N LYS A 120 30.93 2.34 -6.55
CA LYS A 120 32.14 1.57 -6.89
C LYS A 120 32.67 1.90 -8.30
N ALA A 121 31.80 2.15 -9.27
CA ALA A 121 32.19 2.51 -10.63
C ALA A 121 32.86 3.90 -10.70
N GLY A 122 32.37 4.88 -9.93
CA GLY A 122 32.98 6.20 -9.85
C GLY A 122 34.38 6.19 -9.22
N ARG A 123 34.59 5.34 -8.21
CA ARG A 123 35.90 5.19 -7.53
C ARG A 123 36.97 4.55 -8.41
N ARG A 124 36.58 3.66 -9.32
CA ARG A 124 37.50 2.98 -10.27
C ARG A 124 37.95 3.83 -11.45
N LYS A 125 37.34 5.01 -11.66
CA LYS A 125 37.63 5.91 -12.78
C LYS A 125 38.53 7.09 -12.38
N GLY A 126 38.89 7.18 -11.10
CA GLY A 126 39.75 8.21 -10.51
C GLY A 126 41.09 7.69 -9.96
N ASP A 127 41.38 6.40 -10.14
CA ASP A 127 42.70 5.77 -9.97
C ASP A 127 43.30 5.53 -11.37
#